data_AF-A0A0C2BJ92-F1
#
_entry.id   AF-A0A0C2BJ92-F1
#
_cell.length_a   1.000
_cell.length_b   1.000
_cell.length_c   1.000
_cell.angle_alpha   90.00
_cell.angle_beta   90.00
_cell.angle_gamma   90.00
#
_symmetry.space_group_name_H-M   'P 1'
#
loop_
_entity.id
_entity.type
_entity.pdbx_description
1 polymer ?
#
loop_
_entity_poly.entity_id
_entity_poly.type
_entity_poly.pdbx_seq_one_letter_code
_entity_poly.pdbx_strand_id
1 'polypeptide(L)'
;ENNEKVAVKVQHRRVYKNSRTDINTMEFLVKVADKIFPEFKLMWLVEEVKKNLPQELDFILEAKNADRLAEMFKHLKFLKVPKMYYEYSTPRLLTMEFCEGEHIDDIDFMIKNNIDRHDVCRKMGRLYSEMIFLNGYLHSDPHPGNVLVNKKENGEVEIVLLDHGLYLDIDDRFRGLYADLWLALLAPDPDKLR
;
A
#
# COMPACT_ATOMS: atom_id res chain seq x y z
N GLU A 1 -17.62 17.98 -21.82
CA GLU A 1 -17.07 18.11 -20.45
C GLU A 1 -18.13 17.64 -19.47
N ASN A 2 -17.78 16.76 -18.52
CA ASN A 2 -18.70 16.21 -17.51
C ASN A 2 -18.58 16.90 -16.12
N ASN A 3 -17.73 17.93 -15.98
CA ASN A 3 -17.48 18.68 -14.73
C ASN A 3 -17.09 17.82 -13.51
N GLU A 4 -16.58 16.61 -13.73
CA GLU A 4 -16.10 15.75 -12.64
C GLU A 4 -14.72 16.22 -12.16
N LYS A 5 -14.54 16.32 -10.84
CA LYS A 5 -13.23 16.60 -10.23
C LYS A 5 -12.36 15.34 -10.30
N VAL A 6 -11.11 15.51 -10.72
CA VAL A 6 -10.12 14.42 -10.82
C VAL A 6 -8.82 14.80 -10.13
N ALA A 7 -8.11 13.79 -9.65
CA ALA A 7 -6.73 13.91 -9.20
C ALA A 7 -5.80 13.38 -10.31
N VAL A 8 -4.71 14.11 -10.59
CA VAL A 8 -3.73 13.74 -11.62
C VAL A 8 -2.35 13.59 -10.98
N LYS A 9 -1.90 12.34 -10.82
CA LYS A 9 -0.55 11.99 -10.34
C LYS A 9 0.42 12.09 -11.52
N VAL A 10 1.46 12.90 -11.39
CA VAL A 10 2.46 13.12 -12.45
C VAL A 10 3.82 12.65 -11.99
N GLN A 11 4.43 11.74 -12.74
CA GLN A 11 5.75 11.23 -12.40
C GLN A 11 6.83 12.28 -12.70
N HIS A 12 7.70 12.55 -11.72
CA HIS A 12 8.78 13.51 -11.89
C HIS A 12 9.76 13.08 -13.01
N ARG A 13 10.12 14.02 -13.89
CA ARG A 13 10.79 13.74 -15.18
C ARG A 13 12.07 12.91 -15.04
N ARG A 14 12.84 13.13 -13.97
CA ARG A 14 14.19 12.53 -13.77
C ARG A 14 14.16 11.14 -13.13
N VAL A 15 13.07 10.75 -12.48
CA VAL A 15 13.03 9.52 -11.65
C VAL A 15 13.31 8.28 -12.50
N TYR A 16 12.63 8.14 -13.63
CA TYR A 16 12.84 6.99 -14.52
C TYR A 16 14.25 6.91 -15.11
N LYS A 17 14.88 8.05 -15.41
CA LYS A 17 16.24 8.07 -15.97
C LYS A 17 17.29 7.75 -14.92
N ASN A 18 17.09 8.25 -13.70
CA ASN A 18 18.05 8.10 -12.62
C ASN A 18 17.92 6.75 -11.90
N SER A 19 16.73 6.14 -11.88
CA SER A 19 16.46 4.89 -11.16
C SER A 19 17.46 3.77 -11.50
N ARG A 20 17.83 3.64 -12.77
CA ARG A 20 18.80 2.63 -13.19
C ARG A 20 20.22 2.91 -12.69
N THR A 21 20.63 4.17 -12.69
CA THR A 21 21.92 4.60 -12.14
C THR A 21 21.95 4.41 -10.63
N ASP A 22 20.85 4.73 -9.96
CA ASP A 22 20.72 4.61 -8.51
C ASP A 22 20.78 3.14 -8.08
N ILE A 23 20.05 2.26 -8.77
CA ILE A 23 20.10 0.79 -8.56
C ILE A 23 21.53 0.24 -8.75
N ASN A 24 22.22 0.64 -9.83
CA ASN A 24 23.57 0.16 -10.09
C ASN A 24 24.56 0.64 -9.01
N THR A 25 24.38 1.87 -8.54
CA THR A 25 25.19 2.46 -7.47
C THR A 25 24.94 1.73 -6.16
N MET A 26 23.68 1.48 -5.80
CA MET A 26 23.30 0.68 -4.62
C MET A 26 23.92 -0.71 -4.68
N GLU A 27 23.80 -1.41 -5.81
CA GLU A 27 24.38 -2.75 -5.97
C GLU A 27 25.90 -2.74 -5.77
N PHE A 28 26.60 -1.76 -6.36
CA PHE A 28 28.04 -1.63 -6.19
C PHE A 28 28.41 -1.40 -4.71
N LEU A 29 27.74 -0.46 -4.04
CA LEU A 29 28.01 -0.14 -2.64
C LEU A 29 27.73 -1.32 -1.71
N VAL A 30 26.64 -2.05 -1.93
CA VAL A 30 26.31 -3.24 -1.13
C VAL A 30 27.32 -4.36 -1.35
N LYS A 31 27.79 -4.59 -2.58
CA LYS A 31 28.88 -5.57 -2.86
C LYS A 31 30.20 -5.19 -2.18
N VAL A 32 30.53 -3.90 -2.13
CA VAL A 32 31.72 -3.41 -1.42
C VAL A 32 31.54 -3.60 0.09
N ALA A 33 30.37 -3.27 0.64
CA ALA A 33 30.06 -3.45 2.04
C ALA A 33 30.11 -4.92 2.45
N ASP A 34 29.54 -5.84 1.67
CA ASP A 34 29.59 -7.29 1.92
C ASP A 34 31.04 -7.82 1.94
N LYS A 35 31.93 -7.24 1.11
CA LYS A 35 33.35 -7.60 1.11
C LYS A 35 34.11 -7.09 2.35
N ILE A 36 33.75 -5.92 2.88
CA ILE A 36 34.41 -5.30 4.04
C ILE A 36 33.81 -5.85 5.36
N PHE A 37 32.50 -6.09 5.37
CA PHE A 37 31.70 -6.54 6.51
C PHE A 37 30.85 -7.75 6.08
N PRO A 38 31.40 -8.97 6.06
CA PRO A 38 30.71 -10.18 5.58
C PRO A 38 29.45 -10.58 6.36
N GLU A 39 29.25 -10.01 7.55
CA GLU A 39 28.03 -10.17 8.35
C GLU A 39 26.86 -9.35 7.80
N PHE A 40 27.12 -8.36 6.94
CA PHE A 40 26.14 -7.42 6.43
C PHE A 40 25.62 -7.82 5.04
N LYS A 41 24.77 -8.86 5.02
CA LYS A 41 24.20 -9.41 3.79
C LYS A 41 22.93 -8.65 3.35
N LEU A 42 23.10 -7.51 2.68
CA LEU A 42 21.99 -6.69 2.15
C LEU A 42 21.69 -6.89 0.66
N MET A 43 22.32 -7.86 0.00
CA MET A 43 22.09 -8.08 -1.44
C MET A 43 20.61 -8.37 -1.78
N TRP A 44 19.90 -9.05 -0.88
CA TRP A 44 18.46 -9.32 -1.04
C TRP A 44 17.62 -8.02 -1.14
N LEU A 45 18.01 -6.96 -0.42
CA LEU A 45 17.30 -5.67 -0.45
C LEU A 45 17.48 -5.00 -1.82
N VAL A 46 18.68 -5.07 -2.39
CA VAL A 46 18.96 -4.54 -3.73
C VAL A 46 18.16 -5.30 -4.79
N GLU A 47 18.04 -6.62 -4.65
CA GLU A 47 17.22 -7.46 -5.53
C GLU A 47 15.75 -7.10 -5.45
N GLU A 48 15.23 -6.83 -4.24
CA GLU A 48 13.85 -6.41 -4.03
C GLU A 48 13.58 -5.04 -4.67
N VAL A 49 14.48 -4.06 -4.46
CA VAL A 49 14.37 -2.73 -5.11
C VAL A 49 14.41 -2.85 -6.63
N LYS A 50 15.28 -3.70 -7.19
CA LYS A 50 15.36 -3.94 -8.64
C LYS A 50 14.06 -4.49 -9.22
N LYS A 51 13.35 -5.31 -8.46
CA LYS A 51 12.09 -5.94 -8.85
C LYS A 51 10.93 -4.96 -8.74
N ASN A 52 10.87 -4.17 -7.66
CA ASN A 52 9.71 -3.34 -7.34
C ASN A 52 9.76 -1.94 -7.93
N LEU A 53 10.93 -1.30 -8.02
CA LEU A 53 11.03 0.06 -8.52
C LEU A 53 10.49 0.23 -9.95
N PRO A 54 10.71 -0.70 -10.91
CA PRO A 54 10.09 -0.58 -12.24
C PRO A 54 8.56 -0.64 -12.19
N GLN A 55 7.99 -1.39 -11.25
CA GLN A 55 6.54 -1.54 -11.08
C GLN A 55 5.94 -0.24 -10.52
N GLU A 56 6.57 0.37 -9.52
CA GLU A 56 6.18 1.68 -8.97
C GLU A 56 6.25 2.82 -10.01
N LEU A 57 7.11 2.68 -11.02
CA LEU A 57 7.27 3.67 -12.08
C LEU A 57 6.29 3.49 -13.25
N ASP A 58 5.43 2.48 -13.22
CA ASP A 58 4.38 2.26 -14.21
C ASP A 58 3.00 2.51 -13.59
N PHE A 59 2.47 3.71 -13.79
CA PHE A 59 1.15 4.07 -13.27
C PHE A 59 -0.02 3.29 -13.89
N ILE A 60 0.18 2.59 -15.02
CA ILE A 60 -0.83 1.67 -15.54
C ILE A 60 -0.92 0.42 -14.67
N LEU A 61 0.19 -0.02 -14.09
CA LEU A 61 0.19 -1.11 -13.13
C LEU A 61 -0.47 -0.69 -11.81
N GLU A 62 -0.17 0.51 -11.32
CA GLU A 62 -0.84 1.10 -10.15
C GLU A 62 -2.37 1.13 -10.34
N ALA A 63 -2.86 1.58 -11.51
CA ALA A 63 -4.29 1.60 -11.82
C ALA A 63 -4.92 0.19 -11.77
N LYS A 64 -4.24 -0.82 -12.33
CA LYS A 64 -4.70 -2.22 -12.32
C LYS A 64 -4.74 -2.82 -10.92
N ASN A 65 -3.76 -2.49 -10.08
CA ASN A 65 -3.73 -2.92 -8.68
C ASN A 65 -4.90 -2.31 -7.90
N ALA A 66 -5.22 -1.04 -8.16
CA ALA A 66 -6.39 -0.38 -7.58
C ALA A 66 -7.69 -1.07 -7.97
N ASP A 67 -7.91 -1.36 -9.26
CA ASP A 67 -9.10 -2.07 -9.71
C ASP A 67 -9.21 -3.48 -9.10
N ARG A 68 -8.10 -4.21 -9.03
CA ARG A 68 -8.03 -5.53 -8.37
C ARG A 68 -8.44 -5.42 -6.90
N LEU A 69 -7.94 -4.42 -6.18
CA LEU A 69 -8.28 -4.19 -4.77
C LEU A 69 -9.77 -3.83 -4.61
N ALA A 70 -10.26 -2.91 -5.45
CA ALA A 70 -11.66 -2.45 -5.40
C ALA A 70 -12.65 -3.61 -5.57
N GLU A 71 -12.39 -4.51 -6.52
CA GLU A 71 -13.23 -5.69 -6.75
C GLU A 71 -13.11 -6.70 -5.60
N MET A 72 -11.88 -6.97 -5.13
CA MET A 72 -11.60 -7.91 -4.05
C MET A 72 -12.30 -7.53 -2.74
N PHE A 73 -12.41 -6.22 -2.45
CA PHE A 73 -12.92 -5.70 -1.19
C PHE A 73 -14.27 -4.98 -1.30
N LYS A 74 -15.04 -5.23 -2.36
CA LYS A 74 -16.37 -4.61 -2.58
C LYS A 74 -17.40 -4.86 -1.46
N HIS A 75 -17.17 -5.87 -0.61
CA HIS A 75 -17.98 -6.16 0.57
C HIS A 75 -17.66 -5.23 1.74
N LEU A 76 -16.46 -4.65 1.81
CA LEU A 76 -16.07 -3.67 2.82
C LEU A 76 -16.61 -2.29 2.45
N LYS A 77 -17.83 -1.98 2.88
CA LYS A 77 -18.52 -0.71 2.55
C LYS A 77 -17.83 0.56 3.06
N PHE A 78 -16.92 0.41 4.04
CA PHE A 78 -16.12 1.51 4.55
C PHE A 78 -14.87 1.79 3.71
N LEU A 79 -14.47 0.90 2.80
CA LEU A 79 -13.29 1.09 1.96
C LEU A 79 -13.69 1.78 0.65
N LYS A 80 -12.93 2.80 0.31
CA LYS A 80 -12.98 3.49 -0.98
C LYS A 80 -11.64 3.35 -1.68
N VAL A 81 -11.72 2.92 -2.93
CA VAL A 81 -10.62 2.97 -3.89
C VAL A 81 -11.06 3.92 -5.01
N PRO A 82 -10.27 4.96 -5.34
CA PRO A 82 -10.60 5.90 -6.41
C PRO A 82 -10.83 5.18 -7.74
N LYS A 83 -11.84 5.59 -8.49
CA LYS A 83 -12.02 5.11 -9.87
C LYS A 83 -10.85 5.59 -10.75
N MET A 84 -10.25 4.68 -11.51
CA MET A 84 -9.16 4.98 -12.45
C MET A 84 -9.71 5.39 -13.82
N TYR A 85 -9.17 6.48 -14.40
CA TYR A 85 -9.52 6.96 -15.73
C TYR A 85 -8.43 6.62 -16.75
N TYR A 86 -8.52 5.42 -17.32
CA TYR A 86 -7.51 4.89 -18.25
C TYR A 86 -7.31 5.72 -19.53
N GLU A 87 -8.38 6.33 -20.05
CA GLU A 87 -8.33 7.17 -21.26
C GLU A 87 -7.45 8.42 -21.08
N TYR A 88 -7.27 8.84 -19.83
CA TYR A 88 -6.43 9.98 -19.43
C TYR A 88 -5.18 9.54 -18.67
N SER A 89 -4.81 8.26 -18.74
CA SER A 89 -3.66 7.72 -18.02
C SER A 89 -2.62 7.12 -18.96
N THR A 90 -1.36 7.23 -18.55
CA THR A 90 -0.17 6.70 -19.23
C THR A 90 0.76 6.12 -18.15
N PRO A 91 1.84 5.40 -18.50
CA PRO A 91 2.81 4.92 -17.51
C PRO A 91 3.41 6.02 -16.60
N ARG A 92 3.32 7.30 -16.98
CA ARG A 92 3.89 8.43 -16.23
C ARG A 92 2.87 9.45 -15.72
N LEU A 93 1.59 9.22 -16.02
CA LEU A 93 0.50 10.11 -15.62
C LEU A 93 -0.72 9.25 -15.25
N LEU A 94 -1.18 9.34 -14.00
CA LEU A 94 -2.36 8.62 -13.52
C LEU A 94 -3.47 9.63 -13.27
N THR A 95 -4.62 9.42 -13.89
CA THR A 95 -5.82 10.22 -13.63
C THR A 95 -6.83 9.35 -12.90
N MET A 96 -7.29 9.81 -11.73
CA MET A 96 -8.21 9.08 -10.86
C MET A 96 -9.29 10.00 -10.27
N GLU A 97 -10.34 9.39 -9.74
CA GLU A 97 -11.38 10.09 -8.99
C GLU A 97 -10.76 10.96 -7.89
N PHE A 98 -11.20 12.21 -7.81
CA PHE A 98 -10.83 13.06 -6.68
C PHE A 98 -11.63 12.61 -5.45
N CYS A 99 -10.95 12.08 -4.44
CA CYS A 99 -11.58 11.71 -3.17
C CYS A 99 -11.37 12.80 -2.13
N GLU A 100 -12.45 13.14 -1.42
CA GLU A 100 -12.41 14.06 -0.28
C GLU A 100 -12.03 13.31 1.00
N GLY A 101 -11.42 14.03 1.95
CA GLY A 101 -10.98 13.50 3.24
C GLY A 101 -9.71 14.22 3.71
N GLU A 102 -9.26 13.85 4.90
CA GLU A 102 -7.96 14.26 5.45
C GLU A 102 -7.09 13.05 5.75
N HIS A 103 -5.79 13.27 5.90
CA HIS A 103 -4.85 12.19 6.21
C HIS A 103 -5.23 11.44 7.49
N ILE A 104 -5.04 10.12 7.48
CA ILE A 104 -5.41 9.23 8.60
C ILE A 104 -4.68 9.56 9.91
N ASP A 105 -3.57 10.29 9.87
CA ASP A 105 -2.81 10.76 11.03
C ASP A 105 -3.23 12.15 11.52
N ASP A 106 -4.18 12.83 10.86
CA ASP A 106 -4.76 14.09 11.34
C ASP A 106 -5.78 13.86 12.46
N ILE A 107 -5.27 13.86 13.69
CA ILE A 107 -6.07 13.70 14.91
C ILE A 107 -7.02 14.88 15.12
N ASP A 108 -6.61 16.10 14.79
CA ASP A 108 -7.40 17.31 15.02
C ASP A 108 -8.63 17.33 14.11
N PHE A 109 -8.46 16.93 12.85
CA PHE A 109 -9.57 16.71 11.92
C PHE A 109 -10.55 15.68 12.47
N MET A 110 -10.07 14.53 12.96
CA MET A 110 -10.94 13.49 13.50
C MET A 110 -11.72 13.97 14.72
N ILE A 111 -11.10 14.72 15.63
CA ILE A 111 -11.78 15.31 16.80
C ILE A 111 -12.84 16.31 16.34
N LYS A 112 -12.48 17.25 15.46
CA LYS A 112 -13.38 18.30 14.96
C LYS A 112 -14.60 17.73 14.24
N ASN A 113 -14.44 16.63 13.51
CA ASN A 113 -15.50 15.98 12.75
C ASN A 113 -16.22 14.86 13.51
N ASN A 114 -15.88 14.66 14.79
CA ASN A 114 -16.44 13.60 15.64
C ASN A 114 -16.34 12.22 14.96
N ILE A 115 -15.11 11.88 14.53
CA ILE A 115 -14.73 10.59 13.94
C ILE A 115 -14.12 9.73 15.04
N ASP A 116 -14.64 8.52 15.24
CA ASP A 116 -14.09 7.58 16.21
C ASP A 116 -12.81 6.93 15.68
N ARG A 117 -11.67 7.31 16.29
CA ARG A 117 -10.35 6.75 15.98
C ARG A 117 -10.28 5.24 16.20
N HIS A 118 -11.01 4.70 17.17
CA HIS A 118 -11.04 3.25 17.41
C HIS A 118 -11.78 2.52 16.29
N ASP A 119 -12.82 3.13 15.71
CA ASP A 119 -13.49 2.61 14.52
C ASP A 119 -12.55 2.62 13.29
N VAL A 120 -11.82 3.72 13.06
CA VAL A 120 -10.80 3.80 11.99
C VAL A 120 -9.73 2.71 12.16
N CYS A 121 -9.17 2.54 13.36
CA CYS A 121 -8.19 1.49 13.63
C CYS A 121 -8.76 0.08 13.40
N ARG A 122 -10.01 -0.18 13.82
CA ARG A 122 -10.67 -1.49 13.58
C ARG A 122 -10.86 -1.76 12.10
N LYS A 123 -11.26 -0.75 11.33
CA LYS A 123 -11.44 -0.85 9.87
C LYS A 123 -10.12 -1.11 9.15
N MET A 124 -9.06 -0.38 9.49
CA MET A 124 -7.69 -0.63 8.98
C MET A 124 -7.21 -2.03 9.34
N GLY A 125 -7.36 -2.42 10.61
CA GLY A 125 -6.98 -3.75 11.08
C GLY A 125 -7.72 -4.86 10.34
N ARG A 126 -9.03 -4.68 10.12
CA ARG A 126 -9.83 -5.62 9.33
C ARG A 126 -9.34 -5.71 7.88
N LEU A 127 -9.13 -4.57 7.22
CA LEU A 127 -8.65 -4.54 5.83
C LEU A 127 -7.33 -5.30 5.68
N TYR A 128 -6.35 -5.00 6.53
CA TYR A 128 -5.03 -5.66 6.50
C TYR A 128 -5.09 -7.13 6.90
N SER A 129 -5.95 -7.48 7.86
CA SER A 129 -6.16 -8.89 8.24
C SER A 129 -6.72 -9.69 7.08
N GLU A 130 -7.69 -9.15 6.33
CA GLU A 130 -8.23 -9.84 5.15
C GLU A 130 -7.18 -9.93 4.02
N MET A 131 -6.42 -8.85 3.75
CA MET A 131 -5.30 -8.87 2.80
C MET A 131 -4.27 -9.98 3.10
N ILE A 132 -3.87 -10.14 4.37
CA ILE A 132 -2.86 -11.11 4.80
C ILE A 132 -3.45 -12.52 4.87
N PHE A 133 -4.53 -12.69 5.64
CA PHE A 133 -4.99 -14.02 6.06
C PHE A 133 -6.04 -14.61 5.13
N LEU A 134 -6.75 -13.82 4.32
CA LEU A 134 -7.80 -14.33 3.41
C LEU A 134 -7.41 -14.28 1.93
N ASN A 135 -6.78 -13.20 1.48
CA ASN A 135 -6.52 -12.99 0.06
C ASN A 135 -5.07 -13.27 -0.34
N GLY A 136 -4.11 -13.04 0.55
CA GLY A 136 -2.68 -13.10 0.20
C GLY A 136 -2.25 -12.02 -0.78
N TYR A 137 -2.97 -10.88 -0.83
CA TYR A 137 -2.62 -9.75 -1.68
C TYR A 137 -2.50 -8.51 -0.80
N LEU A 138 -1.26 -8.20 -0.43
CA LEU A 138 -0.93 -7.24 0.61
C LEU A 138 -0.43 -5.93 0.00
N HIS A 139 -1.10 -4.83 0.32
CA HIS A 139 -0.55 -3.50 0.05
C HIS A 139 0.66 -3.26 0.96
N SER A 140 1.82 -3.03 0.37
CA SER A 140 3.09 -2.99 1.11
C SER A 140 3.54 -1.60 1.56
N ASP A 141 2.77 -0.54 1.25
CA ASP A 141 3.11 0.84 1.61
C ASP A 141 1.88 1.72 2.00
N PRO A 142 1.12 1.37 3.05
CA PRO A 142 0.07 2.24 3.59
C PRO A 142 0.62 3.37 4.45
N HIS A 143 1.53 4.17 3.89
CA HIS A 143 1.96 5.39 4.56
C HIS A 143 0.74 6.28 4.85
N PRO A 144 0.67 7.00 5.99
CA PRO A 144 -0.46 7.87 6.31
C PRO A 144 -0.81 8.88 5.21
N GLY A 145 0.19 9.28 4.42
CA GLY A 145 0.04 10.11 3.21
C GLY A 145 -0.86 9.52 2.12
N ASN A 146 -0.97 8.19 2.05
CA ASN A 146 -1.73 7.45 1.03
C ASN A 146 -3.11 7.00 1.52
N VAL A 147 -3.48 7.34 2.76
CA VAL A 147 -4.73 6.93 3.38
C VAL A 147 -5.48 8.15 3.87
N LEU A 148 -6.67 8.39 3.31
CA LEU A 148 -7.56 9.43 3.79
C LEU A 148 -8.67 8.84 4.65
N VAL A 149 -9.14 9.63 5.59
CA VAL A 149 -10.35 9.40 6.36
C VAL A 149 -11.36 10.47 5.98
N ASN A 150 -12.57 10.04 5.63
CA ASN A 150 -13.67 10.92 5.32
C ASN A 150 -14.91 10.53 6.13
N LYS A 151 -15.77 11.51 6.43
CA LYS A 151 -17.07 11.27 7.05
C LYS A 151 -18.16 11.70 6.08
N LYS A 152 -18.93 10.73 5.62
CA LYS A 152 -20.07 10.95 4.72
C LYS A 152 -21.18 11.70 5.44
N GLU A 153 -22.09 12.29 4.67
CA GLU A 153 -23.27 13.01 5.18
C GLU A 153 -24.17 12.12 6.04
N ASN A 154 -24.23 10.82 5.76
CA ASN A 154 -24.96 9.83 6.56
C ASN A 154 -24.27 9.47 7.89
N GLY A 155 -23.11 10.06 8.18
CA GLY A 155 -22.31 9.84 9.38
C GLY A 155 -21.32 8.66 9.29
N GLU A 156 -21.33 7.90 8.20
CA GLU A 156 -20.41 6.77 8.01
C GLU A 156 -18.98 7.28 7.74
N VAL A 157 -18.02 6.63 8.40
CA VAL A 157 -16.59 6.90 8.19
C VAL A 157 -16.05 5.99 7.10
N GLU A 158 -15.51 6.60 6.06
CA GLU A 158 -14.87 5.97 4.91
C GLU A 158 -13.34 6.08 5.03
N ILE A 159 -12.64 5.01 4.62
CA ILE A 159 -11.20 4.97 4.47
C ILE A 159 -10.91 4.92 2.98
N VAL A 160 -10.18 5.92 2.49
CA VAL A 160 -9.76 6.01 1.09
C VAL A 160 -8.32 5.57 0.97
N LEU A 161 -8.04 4.53 0.17
CA LEU A 161 -6.67 4.17 -0.22
C LEU A 161 -6.35 4.82 -1.57
N LEU A 162 -5.30 5.64 -1.60
CA LEU A 162 -4.93 6.43 -2.77
C LEU A 162 -3.83 5.78 -3.61
N ASP A 163 -2.81 5.23 -2.97
CA ASP A 163 -1.64 4.66 -3.65
C ASP A 163 -1.80 3.16 -3.81
N HIS A 164 -1.53 2.68 -5.01
CA HIS A 164 -1.59 1.26 -5.34
C HIS A 164 -0.34 0.76 -6.07
N GLY A 165 0.79 1.45 -5.93
CA GLY A 165 2.04 1.18 -6.64
C GLY A 165 2.73 -0.10 -6.18
N LEU A 166 2.60 -0.47 -4.89
CA LEU A 166 3.33 -1.58 -4.30
C LEU A 166 2.42 -2.60 -3.61
N TYR A 167 2.37 -3.79 -4.19
CA TYR A 167 1.66 -4.97 -3.68
C TYR A 167 2.54 -6.20 -3.68
N LEU A 168 2.31 -7.07 -2.71
CA LEU A 168 2.94 -8.37 -2.58
C LEU A 168 1.86 -9.47 -2.64
N ASP A 169 2.06 -10.45 -3.51
CA ASP A 169 1.33 -11.72 -3.45
C ASP A 169 2.05 -12.66 -2.45
N ILE A 170 1.31 -13.12 -1.45
CA ILE A 170 1.76 -14.02 -0.39
C ILE A 170 1.13 -15.39 -0.63
N ASP A 171 1.95 -16.43 -0.77
CA ASP A 171 1.46 -17.77 -1.02
C ASP A 171 0.75 -18.38 0.19
N ASP A 172 -0.15 -19.33 -0.07
CA ASP A 172 -0.99 -19.94 0.96
C ASP A 172 -0.20 -20.69 2.04
N ARG A 173 0.96 -21.26 1.69
CA ARG A 173 1.81 -21.94 2.67
C ARG A 173 2.38 -20.94 3.65
N PHE A 174 2.94 -19.83 3.17
CA PHE A 174 3.44 -18.77 4.04
C PHE A 174 2.32 -18.19 4.92
N ARG A 175 1.13 -17.93 4.34
CA ARG A 175 -0.02 -17.41 5.09
C ARG A 175 -0.45 -18.33 6.22
N GLY A 176 -0.49 -19.65 5.97
CA GLY A 176 -0.78 -20.64 6.99
C GLY A 176 0.23 -20.61 8.14
N LEU A 177 1.53 -20.65 7.82
CA LEU A 177 2.59 -20.57 8.81
C LEU A 177 2.55 -19.25 9.61
N TYR A 178 2.24 -18.15 8.94
CA TYR A 178 2.13 -16.84 9.59
C TYR A 178 0.91 -16.77 10.52
N ALA A 179 -0.21 -17.36 10.14
CA ALA A 179 -1.37 -17.48 11.00
C ALA A 179 -1.08 -18.35 12.24
N ASP A 180 -0.40 -19.48 12.06
CA ASP A 180 0.02 -20.34 13.17
C ASP A 180 0.96 -19.60 14.13
N LEU A 181 1.90 -18.81 13.62
CA LEU A 181 2.76 -17.95 14.43
C LEU A 181 1.95 -16.96 15.28
N TRP A 182 0.97 -16.26 14.69
CA TRP A 182 0.12 -15.32 15.45
C TRP A 182 -0.72 -16.04 16.51
N LEU A 183 -1.28 -17.21 16.19
CA LEU A 183 -2.04 -18.01 17.14
C LEU A 183 -1.16 -18.52 18.29
N ALA A 184 0.09 -18.88 18.00
CA ALA A 184 1.07 -19.27 19.02
C ALA A 184 1.45 -18.10 19.92
N LEU A 185 1.68 -16.91 19.37
CA LEU A 185 1.99 -15.69 20.14
C LEU A 185 0.85 -15.24 21.06
N LEU A 186 -0.40 -15.44 20.62
CA LEU A 186 -1.60 -15.12 21.41
C LEU A 186 -1.94 -16.20 22.44
N ALA A 187 -1.40 -17.42 22.26
CA ALA A 187 -1.61 -18.48 23.22
C ALA A 187 -0.81 -18.20 24.51
N PRO A 188 -1.36 -18.53 25.68
CA PRO A 188 -0.65 -18.41 26.95
C PRO A 188 0.47 -19.45 27.14
N ASP A 189 0.74 -20.28 26.11
CA ASP A 189 1.66 -21.41 26.16
C ASP A 189 2.88 -21.18 25.24
N PRO A 190 4.07 -20.94 25.81
CA PRO A 190 5.28 -20.65 25.04
C PRO A 190 5.82 -21.85 24.25
N ASP A 191 5.39 -23.08 24.53
CA ASP A 191 5.85 -24.25 23.78
C ASP A 191 5.24 -24.32 22.37
N LYS A 192 4.16 -23.57 22.09
CA LYS A 192 3.60 -23.43 20.72
C LYS A 192 4.47 -22.61 19.76
N LEU A 193 5.47 -21.87 20.27
CA LEU A 193 6.39 -21.07 19.47
C LEU A 193 7.61 -21.86 18.97
N ARG A 194 7.81 -23.08 19.46
CA ARG A 194 8.96 -23.96 19.16
C ARG A 194 8.61 -24.97 18.08
#